data_AF-A0A925Q6R3-F1
#
_entry.id   AF-A0A925Q6R3-F1
#
_cell.length_a   1.000
_cell.length_b   1.000
_cell.length_c   1.000
_cell.angle_alpha   90.00
_cell.angle_beta   90.00
_cell.angle_gamma   90.00
#
_symmetry.space_group_name_H-M   'P 1'
#
loop_
_entity.id
_entity.type
_entity.pdbx_description
1 polymer ?
#
loop_
_entity_poly.entity_id
_entity_poly.type
_entity_poly.pdbx_seq_one_letter_code
_entity_poly.pdbx_strand_id
1 'polypeptide(L)'
;MIALFYLGCLISIVTGIWFLVVAFKTSVWWGLGCLILPFVSLIFLFMHWEAAKKPFLWSLLGFVMIIVPVLMHPELMGGLS
;
A
#
# COMPACT_ATOMS: atom_id res chain seq x y z
N MET A 1 10.35 -17.92 4.52
CA MET A 1 10.54 -16.46 4.40
C MET A 1 10.12 -15.86 3.07
N ILE A 2 10.60 -16.34 1.92
CA ILE A 2 10.33 -15.75 0.59
C ILE A 2 8.82 -15.64 0.27
N ALA A 3 8.01 -16.61 0.72
CA ALA A 3 6.56 -16.57 0.56
C ALA A 3 5.87 -15.36 1.23
N LEU A 4 6.37 -14.89 2.38
CA LEU A 4 5.84 -13.69 3.07
C LEU A 4 6.16 -12.41 2.29
N PHE A 5 7.34 -12.34 1.69
CA PHE A 5 7.73 -11.22 0.84
C PHE A 5 6.84 -11.12 -0.40
N TYR A 6 6.62 -12.25 -1.09
CA TYR A 6 5.70 -12.29 -2.23
C TYR A 6 4.25 -11.99 -1.84
N LEU A 7 3.77 -12.50 -0.69
CA LEU A 7 2.45 -12.16 -0.15
C LEU A 7 2.32 -10.66 0.12
N GLY A 8 3.32 -10.04 0.73
CA GLY A 8 3.35 -8.60 1.00
C GLY A 8 3.31 -7.76 -0.28
N CYS A 9 4.08 -8.16 -1.31
CA CYS A 9 4.01 -7.55 -2.64
C CYS A 9 2.61 -7.67 -3.26
N LEU A 10 2.01 -8.86 -3.19
CA LEU A 10 0.66 -9.10 -3.71
C LEU A 10 -0.38 -8.22 -3.00
N ILE A 11 -0.32 -8.15 -1.68
CA ILE A 11 -1.23 -7.31 -0.88
C ILE A 11 -1.02 -5.83 -1.21
N SER A 12 0.22 -5.37 -1.38
CA SER A 12 0.54 -3.98 -1.74
C SER A 12 -0.03 -3.61 -3.12
N ILE A 13 0.07 -4.51 -4.10
CA ILE A 13 -0.52 -4.30 -5.43
C ILE A 13 -2.05 -4.27 -5.33
N VAL A 14 -2.65 -5.25 -4.65
CA VAL A 14 -4.12 -5.34 -4.50
C VAL A 14 -4.69 -4.11 -3.79
N THR A 15 -4.06 -3.70 -2.68
CA THR A 15 -4.50 -2.52 -1.92
C THR A 15 -4.24 -1.22 -2.68
N GLY A 16 -3.16 -1.13 -3.46
CA GLY A 16 -2.90 -0.01 -4.36
C GLY A 16 -3.95 0.13 -5.47
N ILE A 17 -4.29 -0.97 -6.14
CA ILE A 17 -5.37 -0.98 -7.15
C ILE A 17 -6.71 -0.64 -6.50
N TRP A 18 -7.02 -1.21 -5.33
CA TRP A 18 -8.24 -0.89 -4.60
C TRP A 18 -8.33 0.60 -4.25
N PHE A 19 -7.24 1.18 -3.76
CA PHE A 19 -7.14 2.60 -3.46
C PHE A 19 -7.39 3.45 -4.72
N LEU A 20 -6.78 3.07 -5.83
CA LEU A 20 -6.97 3.74 -7.11
C LEU A 20 -8.44 3.67 -7.57
N VAL A 21 -9.08 2.49 -7.47
CA VAL A 21 -10.50 2.31 -7.81
C VAL A 21 -11.38 3.20 -6.93
N VAL A 22 -11.12 3.27 -5.62
CA VAL A 22 -11.86 4.16 -4.71
C VAL A 22 -11.64 5.63 -5.10
N ALA A 23 -10.42 6.04 -5.43
CA ALA A 23 -10.11 7.39 -5.86
C ALA A 23 -10.85 7.77 -7.16
N PHE A 24 -10.83 6.90 -8.17
CA PHE A 24 -11.59 7.09 -9.41
C PHE A 24 -13.10 7.09 -9.18
N LYS A 25 -13.61 6.26 -8.25
CA LYS A 25 -15.04 6.23 -7.90
C LYS A 25 -15.50 7.50 -7.19
N THR A 26 -14.63 8.15 -6.42
CA THR A 26 -14.94 9.44 -5.79
C THR A 26 -14.85 10.58 -6.81
N SER A 27 -13.79 10.62 -7.62
CA SER A 27 -13.61 11.64 -8.66
C SER A 27 -12.46 11.30 -9.59
N VAL A 28 -12.69 11.43 -10.90
CA VAL A 28 -11.68 11.15 -11.94
C VAL A 28 -10.42 12.00 -11.77
N TRP A 29 -10.55 13.26 -11.35
CA TRP A 29 -9.41 14.16 -11.07
C TRP A 29 -8.50 13.64 -9.94
N TRP A 30 -9.09 13.07 -8.88
CA TRP A 30 -8.33 12.49 -7.76
C TRP A 30 -7.65 11.18 -8.13
N GLY A 31 -8.32 10.33 -8.92
CA GLY A 31 -7.73 9.12 -9.48
C GLY A 31 -6.52 9.43 -10.37
N LEU A 32 -6.63 10.42 -11.25
CA LEU A 32 -5.53 10.88 -12.09
C LEU A 32 -4.38 11.49 -11.27
N GLY A 33 -4.72 12.29 -10.24
CA GLY A 33 -3.74 12.86 -9.32
C GLY A 33 -2.95 11.80 -8.55
N CYS A 34 -3.62 10.75 -8.05
CA CYS A 34 -2.95 9.62 -7.38
C CYS A 34 -2.07 8.80 -8.33
N LEU A 35 -2.43 8.69 -9.61
CA LEU A 35 -1.65 7.97 -10.62
C LEU A 35 -0.35 8.69 -10.97
N ILE A 36 -0.37 10.03 -11.00
CA ILE A 36 0.78 10.86 -11.39
C ILE A 36 1.69 11.14 -10.18
N LEU A 37 1.12 11.33 -8.99
CA LEU A 37 1.87 11.77 -7.81
C LEU A 37 1.49 10.96 -6.56
N PRO A 38 2.46 10.25 -5.94
CA PRO A 38 2.19 9.51 -4.70
C PRO A 38 1.80 10.45 -3.55
N PHE A 39 2.26 11.71 -3.55
CA PHE A 39 1.87 12.72 -2.56
C PHE A 39 0.37 13.04 -2.59
N VAL A 40 -0.28 12.96 -3.76
CA VAL A 40 -1.72 13.22 -3.89
C VAL A 40 -2.52 12.12 -3.20
N SER A 41 -2.00 10.90 -3.13
CA SER A 41 -2.64 9.80 -2.40
C SER A 41 -2.75 10.09 -0.89
N LEU A 42 -1.75 10.76 -0.31
CA LEU A 42 -1.80 11.20 1.10
C LEU A 42 -2.84 12.30 1.30
N ILE A 43 -2.90 13.29 0.41
CA ILE A 43 -3.90 14.36 0.47
C ILE A 43 -5.31 13.77 0.34
N PHE A 44 -5.52 12.87 -0.62
CA PHE A 44 -6.79 12.17 -0.82
C PHE A 44 -7.19 11.34 0.42
N LEU A 45 -6.23 10.68 1.06
CA LEU A 45 -6.47 9.92 2.30
C LEU A 45 -7.00 10.82 3.42
N PHE A 46 -6.42 12.01 3.62
CA PHE A 46 -6.89 12.95 4.64
C PHE A 46 -8.22 13.60 4.25
N MET A 47 -8.42 13.97 2.98
CA MET A 47 -9.64 14.64 2.51
C MET A 47 -10.84 13.68 2.41
N HIS A 48 -10.59 12.42 2.05
CA HIS A 48 -11.60 11.38 1.83
C HIS A 48 -11.38 10.19 2.78
N TRP A 49 -11.13 10.49 4.05
CA TRP A 49 -10.90 9.49 5.10
C TRP A 49 -11.96 8.38 5.13
N GLU A 50 -13.24 8.70 4.99
CA GLU A 50 -14.31 7.69 4.99
C GLU A 50 -14.22 6.68 3.84
N ALA A 51 -13.76 7.11 2.66
CA ALA A 51 -13.59 6.24 1.50
C ALA A 51 -12.24 5.50 1.53
N ALA A 52 -11.19 6.19 1.99
CA ALA A 52 -9.81 5.73 1.94
C ALA A 52 -9.38 4.90 3.18
N LYS A 53 -10.09 4.98 4.31
CA LYS A 53 -9.74 4.24 5.54
C LYS A 53 -9.70 2.72 5.35
N LYS A 54 -10.62 2.16 4.55
CA LYS A 54 -10.68 0.72 4.30
C LYS A 54 -9.42 0.22 3.57
N PRO A 55 -9.09 0.72 2.36
CA PRO A 55 -7.88 0.29 1.65
C PRO A 55 -6.60 0.66 2.41
N PHE A 56 -6.57 1.79 3.12
CA PHE A 56 -5.42 2.20 3.92
C PHE A 56 -5.15 1.26 5.10
N LEU A 57 -6.18 0.86 5.86
CA LEU A 57 -6.02 -0.12 6.95
C LEU A 57 -5.53 -1.48 6.46
N TRP A 58 -6.02 -1.93 5.29
CA TRP A 58 -5.53 -3.15 4.66
C TRP A 58 -4.07 -3.04 4.18
N SER A 59 -3.71 -1.89 3.61
CA SER A 59 -2.32 -1.60 3.21
C SER A 59 -1.39 -1.57 4.42
N LEU A 60 -1.82 -0.93 5.52
CA LEU A 60 -1.07 -0.89 6.77
C LEU A 60 -0.87 -2.30 7.36
N LEU A 61 -1.89 -3.16 7.31
CA LEU A 61 -1.79 -4.56 7.74
C LEU A 61 -0.77 -5.35 6.91
N GLY A 62 -0.78 -5.15 5.59
CA GLY A 62 0.22 -5.73 4.69
C GLY A 62 1.64 -5.21 4.97
N PHE A 63 1.77 -3.92 5.26
CA PHE A 63 3.07 -3.30 5.59
C PHE A 63 3.64 -3.85 6.90
N VAL A 64 2.80 -4.05 7.92
CA VAL A 64 3.18 -4.71 9.18
C VAL A 64 3.63 -6.15 8.93
N MET A 65 2.94 -6.89 8.05
CA MET A 65 3.36 -8.24 7.66
C MET A 65 4.69 -8.30 6.92
N ILE A 66 5.11 -7.21 6.25
CA ILE A 66 6.44 -7.12 5.61
C ILE A 66 7.51 -6.72 6.63
N ILE A 67 7.21 -5.78 7.53
CA ILE A 67 8.16 -5.25 8.51
C ILE A 67 8.54 -6.28 9.59
N VAL A 68 7.57 -7.01 10.13
CA VAL A 68 7.80 -7.95 11.25
C VAL A 68 8.83 -9.03 10.90
N PRO A 69 8.75 -9.72 9.74
CA PRO A 69 9.76 -10.69 9.31
C PRO A 69 11.13 -10.07 9.02
N VAL A 70 11.16 -8.86 8.45
CA VAL A 70 12.41 -8.14 8.13
C VAL A 70 13.17 -7.77 9.40
N LEU A 71 12.46 -7.30 10.43
CA LEU A 71 13.05 -6.95 11.72
C LEU A 71 13.47 -8.18 12.53
N MET A 72 12.70 -9.28 12.48
CA MET A 72 13.04 -10.50 13.22
C MET A 72 14.18 -11.31 12.59
N HIS A 73 14.48 -11.13 11.30
CA HIS A 73 15.57 -11.84 10.64
C HIS A 73 16.26 -10.98 9.57
N PRO A 74 17.22 -10.11 9.96
CA PRO A 74 17.89 -9.18 9.04
C PRO A 74 18.81 -9.86 8.00
N GLU A 75 19.07 -11.17 8.12
CA GLU A 75 19.97 -11.94 7.25
C GLU A 75 19.50 -12.02 5.78
N LEU A 76 18.25 -11.63 5.50
CA LEU A 76 17.73 -11.49 4.13
C LEU A 76 18.36 -10.36 3.33
N MET A 77 18.96 -9.34 3.98
CA MET A 77 19.71 -8.29 3.29
C MET A 77 21.18 -8.68 3.05
N GLY A 78 21.74 -9.58 3.86
CA GLY A 78 23.13 -10.04 3.75
C GLY A 78 23.34 -11.22 2.79
N GLY A 79 22.30 -11.94 2.41
CA GLY A 79 22.38 -13.06 1.44
C GLY A 79 22.44 -12.64 -0.03
N LEU A 80 22.45 -11.33 -0.33
CA LEU A 80 22.59 -10.76 -1.67
C LEU A 80 23.93 -10.04 -1.89
N SER A 81 24.89 -10.17 -0.96
CA SER A 81 26.28 -9.69 -1.08
C SER A 81 27.28 -10.84 -1.04
#